data_AF-A0A940AAE5-F1
#
_entry.id   AF-A0A940AAE5-F1
#
_cell.length_a   1.000
_cell.length_b   1.000
_cell.length_c   1.000
_cell.angle_alpha   90.00
_cell.angle_beta   90.00
_cell.angle_gamma   90.00
#
_symmetry.space_group_name_H-M   'P 1'
#
loop_
_entity.id
_entity.type
_entity.pdbx_description
1 polymer ?
#
loop_
_entity_poly.entity_id
_entity_poly.type
_entity_poly.pdbx_seq_one_letter_code
_entity_poly.pdbx_strand_id
1 'polypeptide(L)' 'DNTVISSVVEKSPLSRADIGLPARQCLLCGNEARYCMRAKTHSTEELLDKISQMVLAYCG' A
#
# COMPACT_ATOMS: atom_id res chain seq x y z
N ASP A 1 -28.04 -22.10 22.61
CA ASP A 1 -26.62 -22.05 23.00
C ASP A 1 -25.93 -20.87 22.34
N ASN A 2 -25.90 -19.75 23.06
CA ASN A 2 -25.20 -18.55 22.63
C ASN A 2 -23.71 -18.74 22.91
N THR A 3 -23.02 -19.33 21.93
CA THR A 3 -21.55 -19.33 21.87
C THR A 3 -21.09 -17.89 21.71
N VAL A 4 -20.88 -17.26 22.87
CA VAL A 4 -19.85 -16.27 23.18
C VAL A 4 -19.01 -15.92 21.96
N ILE A 5 -19.29 -14.76 21.36
CA ILE A 5 -18.35 -14.02 20.51
C ILE A 5 -17.30 -13.45 21.47
N SER A 6 -16.51 -14.33 22.08
CA SER A 6 -15.46 -14.00 23.03
C SER A 6 -14.14 -14.03 22.29
N SER A 7 -13.81 -12.93 21.60
CA SER A 7 -12.43 -12.62 21.25
C SER A 7 -12.35 -11.12 20.99
N VAL A 8 -11.88 -10.37 21.98
CA VAL A 8 -11.34 -9.03 21.75
C VAL A 8 -10.23 -9.22 20.72
N VAL A 9 -10.50 -8.90 19.45
CA VAL A 9 -9.43 -8.78 18.47
C VAL A 9 -8.60 -7.60 18.95
N GLU A 10 -7.38 -7.88 19.44
CA GLU A 10 -6.40 -6.82 19.64
C GLU A 10 -6.34 -6.01 18.35
N LYS A 11 -6.62 -4.72 18.45
CA LYS A 11 -6.74 -3.82 17.29
C LYS A 11 -5.34 -3.44 16.82
N SER A 12 -4.60 -4.42 16.31
CA SER A 12 -3.26 -4.24 15.77
C SER A 12 -3.34 -3.85 14.28
N PRO A 13 -2.40 -3.03 13.77
CA PRO A 13 -2.32 -2.76 12.34
C PRO A 13 -2.06 -4.05 11.55
N LEU A 14 -2.98 -4.44 10.69
CA LEU A 14 -2.78 -5.57 9.77
C LEU A 14 -1.82 -5.16 8.64
N SER A 15 -0.71 -5.88 8.56
CA SER A 15 0.22 -5.77 7.44
C SER A 15 -0.33 -6.49 6.21
N ARG A 16 0.15 -6.12 5.02
CA ARG A 16 -0.19 -6.85 3.78
C ARG A 16 0.30 -8.30 3.81
N ALA A 17 1.47 -8.53 4.41
CA ALA A 17 2.04 -9.86 4.55
C ALA A 17 1.19 -10.75 5.46
N ASP A 18 0.59 -10.18 6.51
CA ASP A 18 -0.24 -10.91 7.49
C ASP A 18 -1.48 -11.54 6.83
N ILE A 19 -1.92 -10.98 5.71
CA ILE A 19 -3.07 -11.45 4.93
C ILE A 19 -2.66 -12.02 3.55
N GLY A 20 -1.39 -12.37 3.37
CA GLY A 20 -0.89 -13.01 2.14
C GLY A 20 -0.88 -12.12 0.89
N LEU A 21 -0.98 -10.80 1.04
CA LEU A 21 -0.91 -9.86 -0.08
C LEU A 21 0.55 -9.47 -0.37
N PRO A 22 0.89 -9.24 -1.65
CA PRO A 22 2.24 -8.80 -2.02
C PRO A 22 2.54 -7.42 -1.44
N ALA A 23 3.82 -7.12 -1.27
CA ALA A 23 4.27 -5.78 -0.89
C ALA A 23 3.73 -4.71 -1.87
N ARG A 24 3.58 -3.47 -1.39
CA ARG A 24 3.20 -2.37 -2.27
C ARG A 24 4.31 -2.16 -3.30
N GLN A 25 3.94 -2.14 -4.57
CA GLN A 25 4.86 -1.86 -5.67
C GLN A 25 4.98 -0.35 -5.90
N CYS A 26 6.16 0.08 -6.31
CA CYS A 26 6.44 1.45 -6.71
C CYS A 26 5.67 1.77 -7.98
N LEU A 27 4.99 2.92 -7.98
CA LEU A 27 4.19 3.39 -9.12
C LEU A 27 5.04 3.72 -10.36
N LEU A 28 6.34 3.94 -10.17
CA LEU A 28 7.28 4.35 -11.23
C LEU A 28 8.08 3.17 -11.80
N CYS A 29 8.61 2.29 -10.95
CA CYS A 29 9.53 1.23 -11.38
C CYS A 29 9.11 -0.20 -11.02
N GLY A 30 7.99 -0.40 -10.32
CA GLY A 30 7.47 -1.74 -9.99
C GLY A 30 8.20 -2.50 -8.86
N ASN A 31 9.38 -2.04 -8.43
CA ASN A 31 10.08 -2.54 -7.23
C ASN A 31 9.25 -2.35 -5.96
N GLU A 32 9.64 -2.95 -4.84
CA GLU A 32 8.97 -2.67 -3.56
C GLU A 32 9.03 -1.18 -3.21
N ALA A 33 7.88 -0.55 -3.00
CA ALA A 33 7.79 0.88 -2.70
C ALA A 33 8.61 1.27 -1.45
N ARG A 34 8.69 0.37 -0.46
CA ARG A 34 9.48 0.58 0.75
C ARG A 34 10.99 0.69 0.46
N TYR A 35 11.49 -0.05 -0.53
CA TYR A 35 12.88 0.06 -0.98
C TYR A 35 13.13 1.43 -1.60
N CYS A 36 12.32 1.83 -2.58
CA CYS A 36 12.47 3.13 -3.27
C CYS A 36 12.38 4.32 -2.31
N MET A 37 11.48 4.27 -1.32
CA MET A 37 11.33 5.32 -0.31
C MET A 37 12.60 5.47 0.54
N ARG A 38 13.20 4.35 0.98
CA ARG A 38 14.43 4.38 1.79
C ARG A 38 15.65 4.81 0.97
N ALA A 39 15.75 4.33 -0.26
CA ALA A 39 16.84 4.65 -1.17
C ALA A 39 16.70 6.05 -1.82
N LYS A 40 15.55 6.72 -1.65
CA LYS A 40 15.20 7.97 -2.33
C LYS A 40 15.42 7.86 -3.85
N THR A 41 15.01 6.73 -4.43
CA THR A 41 15.22 6.39 -5.84
C THR A 41 14.50 7.35 -6.80
N HIS A 42 13.40 7.94 -6.35
CA HIS A 42 12.55 8.82 -7.15
C HIS A 42 12.29 10.11 -6.37
N SER A 43 12.07 11.20 -7.09
CA SER A 43 11.65 12.45 -6.46
C SER A 43 10.18 12.40 -6.07
N THR A 44 9.78 13.33 -5.19
CA THR A 44 8.36 13.47 -4.82
C THR A 44 7.55 13.95 -6.02
N GLU A 45 8.12 14.84 -6.84
CA GLU A 45 7.49 15.39 -8.04
C GLU A 45 7.15 14.28 -9.06
N GLU A 46 8.08 13.37 -9.35
CA GLU A 46 7.85 12.24 -10.26
C GLU A 46 6.68 11.35 -9.79
N LEU A 47 6.60 11.10 -8.49
CA LEU A 47 5.51 10.32 -7.89
C LEU A 47 4.16 11.03 -8.03
N LEU A 48 4.12 12.34 -7.75
CA LEU A 48 2.90 13.15 -7.86
C LEU A 48 2.41 13.25 -9.30
N ASP A 49 3.33 13.39 -10.27
CA ASP A 49 3.00 13.38 -11.69
C ASP A 49 2.38 12.05 -12.11
N LYS A 50 2.97 10.93 -11.68
CA LYS A 50 2.42 9.60 -11.97
C LYS A 50 1.03 9.41 -11.37
N ILE A 51 0.82 9.85 -10.13
CA ILE A 51 -0.50 9.79 -9.48
C ILE A 51 -1.51 10.62 -10.26
N SER A 52 -1.16 11.84 -10.66
CA SER A 52 -2.03 12.73 -11.43
C SER A 52 -2.44 12.10 -12.77
N GLN A 53 -1.48 11.51 -13.49
CA GLN A 53 -1.76 10.77 -14.73
C GLN A 53 -2.73 9.60 -14.51
N MET A 54 -2.55 8.84 -13.42
CA MET A 54 -3.45 7.73 -13.09
C MET A 54 -4.86 8.24 -12.81
N VAL A 55 -5.02 9.30 -12.01
CA VAL A 55 -6.32 9.91 -11.70
C VAL A 55 -7.01 10.39 -12.96
N LEU A 56 -6.31 11.13 -13.82
CA LEU A 56 -6.85 11.62 -15.09
C LEU A 56 -7.34 10.47 -15.98
N ALA A 57 -6.59 9.37 -16.05
CA ALA A 57 -6.97 8.18 -16.83
C ALA A 57 -8.22 7.47 -16.30
N TYR A 58 -8.57 7.61 -15.02
CA TYR A 58 -9.81 7.05 -14.46
C TYR A 58 -11.03 7.97 -14.65
N CYS A 59 -10.81 9.27 -14.82
CA CYS A 59 -11.87 10.28 -14.90
C CYS A 59 -12.18 10.77 -16.32
N GLY A 60 -11.34 10.43 -17.31
CA GLY A 60 -11.58 10.68 -18.74
C GLY A 60 -12.32 9.55 -19.41
#